data_AF-A0A151BS44-F1
#
_entry.id   AF-A0A151BS44-F1
#
_cell.length_a   1.000
_cell.length_b   1.000
_cell.length_c   1.000
_cell.angle_alpha   90.00
_cell.angle_beta   90.00
_cell.angle_gamma   90.00
#
_symmetry.space_group_name_H-M   'P 1'
#
loop_
_entity.id
_entity.type
_entity.pdbx_description
1 polymer ?
#
loop_
_entity_poly.entity_id
_entity_poly.type
_entity_poly.pdbx_seq_one_letter_code
_entity_poly.pdbx_strand_id
1 'polypeptide(L)'
;MQSNNKSLQSLKAGICGMKKIHIGLQLYSVREDCARNMPGTLEAVANMGYEGVEFAGYHGYSAEELSKILGDLGLKVAGSHVGIETLMGGELHETIEFNEALGNRYLIVPGLPEEMFQGRMGRDRQIDELYIREGKG
;
A
#
# COMPACT_ATOMS: atom_id res chain seq x y z
N MET A 1 -48.29 30.68 2.37
CA MET A 1 -47.59 29.37 2.37
C MET A 1 -46.12 29.61 2.05
N GLN A 2 -45.28 29.85 3.06
CA GLN A 2 -43.82 29.86 2.91
C GLN A 2 -43.26 28.88 3.93
N SER A 3 -43.24 27.61 3.56
CA SER A 3 -42.63 26.56 4.38
C SER A 3 -41.22 26.25 3.88
N ASN A 4 -40.26 26.54 4.76
CA ASN A 4 -39.15 25.66 5.08
C ASN A 4 -38.12 25.38 3.98
N ASN A 5 -37.21 26.33 3.73
CA ASN A 5 -35.91 26.07 3.10
C ASN A 5 -34.71 26.30 4.05
N LYS A 6 -34.97 26.44 5.36
CA LYS A 6 -33.92 26.68 6.37
C LYS A 6 -33.23 25.42 6.89
N SER A 7 -33.84 24.23 6.80
CA SER A 7 -33.22 22.99 7.31
C SER A 7 -32.17 22.40 6.37
N LEU A 8 -32.29 22.59 5.05
CA LEU A 8 -31.28 22.11 4.10
C LEU A 8 -29.97 22.92 4.16
N GLN A 9 -30.04 24.20 4.52
CA GLN A 9 -28.82 25.01 4.64
C GLN A 9 -28.04 24.72 5.94
N SER A 10 -28.72 24.29 7.02
CA SER A 10 -28.05 23.96 8.28
C SER A 10 -27.32 22.60 8.26
N LEU A 11 -27.71 21.68 7.37
CA LEU A 11 -27.04 20.38 7.20
C LEU A 11 -25.66 20.49 6.52
N LYS A 12 -25.39 21.57 5.76
CA LYS A 12 -24.08 21.80 5.14
C LYS A 12 -23.01 22.32 6.13
N ALA A 13 -23.43 22.81 7.30
CA ALA A 13 -22.53 23.37 8.30
C ALA A 13 -22.08 22.36 9.39
N GLY A 14 -22.53 21.09 9.30
CA GLY A 14 -22.37 20.09 10.37
C GLY A 14 -21.40 18.95 10.10
N ILE A 15 -20.72 18.90 8.95
CA ILE A 15 -19.67 17.91 8.70
C ILE A 15 -18.34 18.66 8.75
N CYS A 16 -17.73 18.70 9.94
CA CYS A 16 -16.30 18.97 10.09
C CYS A 16 -15.58 18.20 8.98
N GLY A 17 -14.84 18.90 8.10
CA GLY A 17 -14.32 18.36 6.85
C GLY A 17 -13.60 17.03 7.04
N MET A 18 -14.33 15.92 6.91
CA MET A 18 -13.75 14.59 6.99
C MET A 18 -12.92 14.43 5.73
N LYS A 19 -11.60 14.49 5.87
CA LYS A 19 -10.70 14.09 4.79
C LYS A 19 -11.10 12.69 4.36
N LYS A 20 -11.45 12.54 3.08
CA LYS A 20 -11.75 11.24 2.50
C LYS A 20 -10.53 10.33 2.72
N ILE A 21 -10.73 9.22 3.41
CA ILE A 21 -9.71 8.20 3.59
C ILE A 21 -9.83 7.28 2.38
N HIS A 22 -8.77 7.18 1.59
CA HIS A 22 -8.69 6.23 0.49
C HIS A 22 -8.29 4.87 1.03
N ILE A 23 -9.03 3.83 0.63
CA ILE A 23 -8.78 2.45 1.09
C ILE A 23 -8.21 1.64 -0.07
N GLY A 24 -7.07 1.01 0.17
CA GLY A 24 -6.42 0.08 -0.76
C GLY A 24 -6.45 -1.35 -0.24
N LEU A 25 -6.40 -2.31 -1.16
CA LEU A 25 -6.26 -3.73 -0.83
C LEU A 25 -4.81 -4.19 -1.04
N GLN A 26 -4.25 -4.81 -0.02
CA GLN A 26 -2.99 -5.52 -0.15
C GLN A 26 -3.25 -6.89 -0.83
N LEU A 27 -2.68 -7.07 -2.04
CA LEU A 27 -3.01 -8.18 -2.94
C LEU A 27 -2.47 -9.55 -2.49
N TYR A 28 -1.55 -9.61 -1.53
CA TYR A 28 -1.11 -10.88 -0.94
C TYR A 28 -2.30 -11.65 -0.34
N SER A 29 -3.33 -10.94 0.13
CA SER A 29 -4.57 -11.54 0.68
C SER A 29 -5.33 -12.37 -0.36
N VAL A 30 -5.16 -12.08 -1.65
CA VAL A 30 -5.83 -12.74 -2.79
C VAL A 30 -4.82 -13.22 -3.85
N ARG A 31 -3.58 -13.49 -3.42
CA ARG A 31 -2.44 -13.80 -4.31
C ARG A 31 -2.70 -15.01 -5.22
N GLU A 32 -3.44 -16.00 -4.75
CA GLU A 32 -3.79 -17.17 -5.55
C GLU A 32 -4.73 -16.81 -6.71
N ASP A 33 -5.64 -15.85 -6.51
CA ASP A 33 -6.50 -15.31 -7.56
C ASP A 33 -5.71 -14.45 -8.55
N CYS A 34 -4.82 -13.59 -8.05
CA CYS A 34 -3.90 -12.81 -8.87
C CYS A 34 -3.03 -13.71 -9.78
N ALA A 35 -2.55 -14.83 -9.26
CA ALA A 35 -1.76 -15.79 -10.03
C ALA A 35 -2.57 -16.51 -11.13
N ARG A 36 -3.88 -16.69 -10.93
CA ARG A 36 -4.76 -17.32 -11.93
C ARG A 36 -5.25 -16.33 -12.98
N ASN A 37 -5.65 -15.14 -12.56
CA ASN A 37 -6.22 -14.11 -13.43
C ASN A 37 -6.08 -12.73 -12.77
N MET A 38 -4.94 -12.07 -12.97
CA MET A 38 -4.68 -10.74 -12.43
C MET A 38 -5.73 -9.70 -12.89
N PRO A 39 -6.06 -9.54 -14.19
CA PRO A 39 -7.04 -8.56 -14.63
C PRO A 39 -8.41 -8.75 -13.99
N GLY A 40 -8.92 -9.99 -13.96
CA GLY A 40 -10.22 -10.29 -13.35
C GLY A 40 -10.22 -10.08 -11.84
N THR A 41 -9.09 -10.33 -11.17
CA THR A 41 -8.95 -10.06 -9.73
C THR A 41 -8.97 -8.56 -9.46
N LEU A 42 -8.22 -7.76 -10.23
CA LEU A 42 -8.22 -6.30 -10.09
C LEU A 42 -9.60 -5.70 -10.38
N GLU A 43 -10.31 -6.22 -11.39
CA GLU A 43 -11.69 -5.81 -11.68
C GLU A 43 -12.62 -6.11 -10.49
N ALA A 44 -12.53 -7.30 -9.90
CA ALA A 44 -13.31 -7.64 -8.71
C ALA A 44 -12.99 -6.70 -7.53
N VAL A 45 -11.71 -6.36 -7.32
CA VAL A 45 -11.28 -5.43 -6.27
C VAL A 45 -11.85 -4.02 -6.49
N ALA A 46 -11.82 -3.52 -7.73
CA ALA A 46 -12.43 -2.24 -8.08
C ALA A 46 -13.96 -2.25 -7.84
N ASN A 47 -14.64 -3.34 -8.24
CA ASN A 47 -16.07 -3.53 -8.05
C ASN A 47 -16.48 -3.61 -6.57
N MET A 48 -15.58 -4.04 -5.68
CA MET A 48 -15.80 -4.01 -4.23
C MET A 48 -15.67 -2.60 -3.62
N GLY A 49 -15.20 -1.61 -4.40
CA GLY A 49 -15.09 -0.21 -3.98
C GLY A 49 -13.72 0.19 -3.42
N TYR A 50 -12.69 -0.66 -3.56
CA TYR A 50 -11.33 -0.26 -3.25
C TYR A 50 -10.84 0.80 -4.24
N GLU A 51 -10.10 1.79 -3.74
CA GLU A 51 -9.57 2.91 -4.55
C GLU A 51 -8.10 2.68 -4.95
N GLY A 52 -7.47 1.62 -4.43
CA GLY A 52 -6.12 1.27 -4.81
C GLY A 52 -5.71 -0.14 -4.40
N VAL A 53 -4.52 -0.52 -4.84
CA VAL A 53 -3.93 -1.83 -4.60
C VAL A 53 -2.47 -1.71 -4.20
N GLU A 54 -2.05 -2.59 -3.30
CA GLU A 54 -0.64 -2.79 -2.99
C GLU A 54 -0.20 -4.15 -3.54
N PHE A 55 0.78 -4.14 -4.44
CA PHE A 55 1.20 -5.34 -5.16
C PHE A 55 1.99 -6.31 -4.29
N ALA A 56 1.78 -7.59 -4.55
CA ALA A 56 2.54 -8.70 -3.97
C ALA A 56 3.09 -9.58 -5.10
N GLY A 57 3.97 -8.99 -5.90
CA GLY A 57 4.41 -9.54 -7.19
C GLY A 57 3.48 -9.13 -8.34
N TYR A 58 4.03 -9.24 -9.56
CA TYR A 58 3.37 -8.76 -10.80
C TYR A 58 2.87 -9.89 -11.71
N HIS A 59 3.13 -11.14 -11.34
CA HIS A 59 2.63 -12.34 -12.04
C HIS A 59 2.91 -12.37 -13.56
N GLY A 60 4.06 -11.82 -13.98
CA GLY A 60 4.50 -11.80 -15.37
C GLY A 60 3.94 -10.65 -16.22
N TYR A 61 3.11 -9.78 -15.65
CA TYR A 61 2.63 -8.58 -16.36
C TYR A 61 3.70 -7.49 -16.39
N SER A 62 3.80 -6.82 -17.53
CA SER A 62 4.61 -5.61 -17.67
C SER A 62 3.97 -4.42 -16.95
N ALA A 63 4.78 -3.40 -16.66
CA ALA A 63 4.28 -2.16 -16.07
C ALA A 63 3.26 -1.47 -16.99
N GLU A 64 3.41 -1.54 -18.31
CA GLU A 64 2.47 -0.96 -19.27
C GLU A 64 1.11 -1.65 -19.22
N GLU A 65 1.08 -2.99 -19.23
CA GLU A 65 -0.17 -3.75 -19.15
C GLU A 65 -0.91 -3.47 -17.84
N LEU A 66 -0.19 -3.49 -16.71
CA LEU A 66 -0.76 -3.18 -15.41
C LEU A 66 -1.24 -1.73 -15.31
N SER A 67 -0.45 -0.76 -15.80
CA SER A 67 -0.84 0.65 -15.82
C SER A 67 -2.13 0.87 -16.60
N LYS A 68 -2.27 0.20 -17.75
CA LYS A 68 -3.51 0.23 -18.54
C LYS A 68 -4.69 -0.36 -17.77
N ILE A 69 -4.54 -1.55 -17.19
CA ILE A 69 -5.62 -2.21 -16.42
C ILE A 69 -6.06 -1.34 -15.24
N LEU A 70 -5.10 -0.82 -14.47
CA LEU A 70 -5.37 0.05 -13.33
C LEU A 70 -6.08 1.34 -13.75
N GLY A 71 -5.64 1.95 -14.85
CA GLY A 71 -6.26 3.14 -15.42
C GLY A 71 -7.71 2.90 -15.85
N ASP A 72 -7.96 1.79 -16.55
CA ASP A 72 -9.31 1.38 -17.01
C ASP A 72 -10.25 1.13 -15.81
N LEU A 73 -9.72 0.63 -14.70
CA LEU A 73 -10.49 0.33 -13.47
C LEU A 73 -10.55 1.50 -12.47
N GLY A 74 -9.81 2.58 -12.70
CA GLY A 74 -9.70 3.71 -11.76
C GLY A 74 -8.96 3.38 -10.46
N LEU A 75 -8.17 2.31 -10.44
CA LEU A 75 -7.38 1.89 -9.27
C LEU A 75 -6.03 2.63 -9.22
N LYS A 76 -5.61 3.04 -8.02
CA LYS A 76 -4.28 3.60 -7.77
C LYS A 76 -3.33 2.57 -7.20
N VAL A 77 -2.02 2.77 -7.39
CA VAL A 77 -1.02 1.96 -6.70
C VAL A 77 -0.71 2.57 -5.34
N ALA A 78 -0.93 1.79 -4.29
CA ALA A 78 -0.65 2.16 -2.90
C ALA A 78 0.77 1.75 -2.46
N GLY A 79 1.37 0.76 -3.13
CA GLY A 79 2.72 0.28 -2.87
C GLY A 79 3.01 -1.01 -3.63
N SER A 80 4.25 -1.49 -3.53
CA SER A 80 4.66 -2.81 -4.02
C SER A 80 5.57 -3.49 -3.01
N HIS A 81 5.25 -4.73 -2.66
CA HIS A 81 6.17 -5.60 -1.94
C HIS A 81 7.32 -6.03 -2.84
N VAL A 82 8.55 -5.76 -2.40
CA VAL A 82 9.80 -6.19 -3.05
C VAL A 82 10.71 -6.85 -2.02
N GLY A 83 11.54 -7.80 -2.47
CA GLY A 83 12.53 -8.44 -1.59
C GLY A 83 13.66 -7.49 -1.23
N ILE A 84 14.31 -7.70 -0.09
CA ILE A 84 15.47 -6.89 0.32
C ILE A 84 16.63 -7.01 -0.68
N GLU A 85 16.81 -8.19 -1.28
CA GLU A 85 17.84 -8.45 -2.28
C GLU A 85 17.65 -7.59 -3.54
N THR A 86 16.40 -7.30 -3.92
CA THR A 86 16.09 -6.38 -5.03
C THR A 86 16.59 -4.97 -4.73
N LEU A 87 16.50 -4.53 -3.48
CA LEU A 87 16.94 -3.19 -3.08
C LEU A 87 18.45 -3.08 -2.88
N MET A 88 19.10 -4.18 -2.50
CA MET A 88 20.54 -4.22 -2.24
C MET A 88 21.37 -4.69 -3.43
N GLY A 89 20.73 -5.29 -4.44
CA GLY A 89 21.36 -5.88 -5.62
C GLY A 89 21.32 -4.99 -6.86
N GLY A 90 21.58 -5.61 -8.02
CA GLY A 90 21.60 -4.93 -9.32
C GLY A 90 20.23 -4.55 -9.88
N GLU A 91 19.17 -5.20 -9.37
CA GLU A 91 17.80 -5.07 -9.89
C GLU A 91 17.07 -3.79 -9.42
N LEU A 92 17.69 -3.00 -8.53
CA LEU A 92 17.06 -1.82 -7.94
C LEU A 92 16.61 -0.82 -9.02
N HIS A 93 17.46 -0.57 -10.01
CA HIS A 93 17.17 0.43 -11.04
C HIS A 93 15.97 0.03 -11.89
N GLU A 94 15.95 -1.21 -12.39
CA GLU A 94 14.85 -1.76 -13.17
C GLU A 94 13.55 -1.80 -12.35
N THR A 95 13.66 -2.11 -11.06
CA THR A 95 12.51 -2.10 -10.14
C THR A 95 11.94 -0.69 -9.95
N ILE A 96 12.80 0.33 -9.86
CA ILE A 96 12.36 1.73 -9.79
C ILE A 96 11.65 2.11 -11.10
N GLU A 97 12.25 1.85 -12.26
CA GLU A 97 11.66 2.18 -13.56
C GLU A 97 10.29 1.52 -13.75
N PHE A 98 10.18 0.23 -13.39
CA PHE A 98 8.93 -0.51 -13.43
C PHE A 98 7.86 0.16 -12.55
N ASN A 99 8.20 0.54 -11.32
CA ASN A 99 7.27 1.14 -10.38
C ASN A 99 6.92 2.59 -10.73
N GLU A 100 7.84 3.35 -11.34
CA GLU A 100 7.57 4.68 -11.87
C GLU A 100 6.56 4.63 -13.02
N ALA A 101 6.69 3.66 -13.93
CA ALA A 101 5.73 3.44 -15.02
C ALA A 101 4.31 3.09 -14.51
N LEU A 102 4.22 2.49 -13.32
CA LEU A 102 2.94 2.24 -12.62
C LEU A 102 2.42 3.44 -11.83
N GLY A 103 3.19 4.53 -11.72
CA GLY A 103 2.89 5.64 -10.82
C GLY A 103 3.00 5.28 -9.33
N ASN A 104 3.69 4.18 -9.00
CA ASN A 104 3.94 3.79 -7.63
C ASN A 104 5.09 4.60 -7.03
N ARG A 105 4.94 5.04 -5.78
CA ARG A 105 5.96 5.77 -5.03
C ARG A 105 6.59 4.99 -3.88
N TYR A 106 6.07 3.79 -3.58
CA TYR A 106 6.44 3.06 -2.37
C TYR A 106 6.89 1.64 -2.71
N LEU A 107 8.16 1.36 -2.47
CA LEU A 107 8.72 0.01 -2.42
C LEU A 107 8.77 -0.42 -0.95
N ILE A 108 8.17 -1.57 -0.65
CA ILE A 108 7.95 -2.06 0.72
C ILE A 108 8.64 -3.42 0.84
N VAL A 109 9.48 -3.59 1.87
CA VAL A 109 10.08 -4.89 2.19
C VAL A 109 9.22 -5.57 3.25
N PRO A 110 8.45 -6.63 2.91
CA PRO A 110 7.49 -7.23 3.84
C PRO A 110 8.13 -8.11 4.91
N GLY A 111 9.42 -8.43 4.76
CA GLY A 111 10.19 -9.21 5.70
C GLY A 111 11.67 -9.15 5.38
N LEU A 112 12.50 -9.15 6.41
CA LEU A 112 13.95 -9.27 6.28
C LEU A 112 14.37 -10.72 6.58
N PRO A 113 15.48 -11.20 6.00
CA PRO A 113 16.12 -12.45 6.40
C PRO A 113 16.47 -12.44 7.90
N GLU A 114 16.42 -13.60 8.54
CA GLU A 114 16.68 -13.73 9.98
C GLU A 114 18.07 -13.22 10.37
N GLU A 115 19.04 -13.43 9.47
CA GLU A 115 20.44 -13.03 9.60
C GLU A 115 20.60 -11.51 9.69
N MET A 116 19.72 -10.74 9.04
CA MET A 116 19.74 -9.28 9.10
C MET A 116 19.23 -8.73 10.45
N PHE A 117 18.52 -9.55 11.23
CA PHE A 117 18.19 -9.22 12.61
C PHE A 117 19.33 -9.54 13.58
N GLN A 118 20.30 -10.36 13.15
CA GLN A 118 21.48 -10.73 13.94
C GLN A 118 22.66 -9.78 13.65
N GLY A 119 22.44 -8.50 13.96
CA GLY A 119 23.42 -7.44 13.77
C GLY A 119 23.08 -6.21 14.61
N ARG A 120 23.64 -6.15 15.83
CA ARG A 120 23.62 -5.02 16.78
C ARG A 120 22.30 -4.49 17.35
N MET A 121 21.11 -5.01 17.03
CA MET A 121 19.87 -4.54 17.69
C MET A 121 18.67 -5.48 17.52
N GLY A 122 18.89 -6.78 17.73
CA GLY A 122 17.84 -7.80 17.68
C GLY A 122 16.92 -7.75 18.90
N ARG A 123 15.96 -6.83 18.87
CA ARG A 123 14.67 -6.80 19.61
C ARG A 123 14.62 -6.69 21.15
N ASP A 124 15.55 -7.22 21.94
CA ASP A 124 15.33 -7.25 23.42
C ASP A 124 16.21 -6.32 24.26
N ARG A 125 17.42 -5.94 23.83
CA ARG A 125 18.30 -5.10 24.68
C ARG A 125 17.98 -3.62 24.70
N GLN A 126 17.34 -3.09 23.66
CA GLN A 126 17.12 -1.63 23.58
C GLN A 126 16.08 -1.14 24.59
N ILE A 127 15.05 -1.94 24.89
CA ILE A 127 14.08 -1.60 25.94
C ILE A 127 14.73 -1.71 27.32
N ASP A 128 15.55 -2.74 27.57
CA ASP A 128 16.24 -2.89 28.86
C ASP A 128 17.33 -1.80 29.09
N GLU A 129 18.10 -1.43 28.07
CA GLU A 129 19.11 -0.35 28.20
C GLU A 129 18.48 1.03 28.31
N LEU A 130 17.35 1.32 27.65
CA LEU A 130 16.61 2.58 27.85
C LEU A 130 15.98 2.64 29.25
N TYR A 131 15.45 1.52 29.76
CA TYR A 131 14.86 1.47 31.12
C TYR A 131 15.91 1.55 32.23
N ILE A 132 17.10 0.98 32.03
CA ILE A 132 18.22 1.08 32.99
C ILE A 132 18.85 2.47 32.97
N ARG A 133 18.87 3.16 31.82
CA ARG A 133 19.47 4.50 31.70
C ARG A 133 18.55 5.63 32.16
N GLU A 134 17.23 5.44 32.10
CA GLU A 134 16.23 6.38 32.67
C GLU A 134 15.92 6.07 34.15
N GLY A 135 16.42 4.95 34.69
CA GLY A 135 16.07 4.45 36.01
C GLY A 135 17.27 4.02 36.83
N LYS A 136 18.22 4.93 37.10
CA LYS A 136 19.11 4.93 38.29
C LYS A 136 20.02 6.17 38.31
N GLY A 137 19.77 7.07 39.27
CA GLY A 137 20.69 8.13 39.69
C GLY A 137 20.03 9.50 39.72
#